data_AF-K0ESZ1-F1
#
_entry.id   AF-K0ESZ1-F1
#
_cell.length_a   1.000
_cell.length_b   1.000
_cell.length_c   1.000
_cell.angle_alpha   90.00
_cell.angle_beta   90.00
_cell.angle_gamma   90.00
#
_symmetry.space_group_name_H-M   'P 1'
#
loop_
_entity.id
_entity.type
_entity.pdbx_description
1 polymer ?
#
loop_
_entity_poly.entity_id
_entity_poly.type
_entity_poly.pdbx_seq_one_letter_code
_entity_poly.pdbx_strand_id
1 'polypeptide(L)' 'MQDILEDIQDGTFVKRLVANVEGGNKELEGLRKQNAEHPIEVTGAKLRGLMSWGDRPITETA' A
#
# COMPACT_ATOMS: atom_id res chain seq x y z
N MET A 1 10.81 -13.02 8.57
CA MET A 1 10.22 -12.20 9.65
C MET A 1 11.29 -11.75 10.64
N GLN A 2 12.17 -12.64 11.09
CA GLN A 2 13.27 -12.28 12.01
C GLN A 2 14.08 -11.06 11.51
N ASP A 3 14.51 -11.06 10.25
CA ASP A 3 15.28 -9.95 9.65
C ASP A 3 14.55 -8.60 9.73
N ILE A 4 13.24 -8.57 9.44
CA ILE A 4 12.44 -7.33 9.51
C ILE A 4 12.33 -6.83 10.96
N LEU A 5 12.20 -7.75 11.92
CA LEU A 5 12.14 -7.38 13.33
C LEU A 5 13.48 -6.87 13.84
N GLU A 6 14.60 -7.37 13.32
CA GLU A 6 15.95 -6.86 13.61
C GLU A 6 16.12 -5.44 13.08
N ASP A 7 15.76 -5.18 11.82
CA ASP A 7 15.79 -3.84 11.22
C ASP A 7 14.96 -2.80 12.00
N ILE A 8 13.85 -3.25 12.60
CA ILE A 8 13.01 -2.39 13.45
C ILE A 8 13.71 -2.12 14.79
N GLN A 9 14.30 -3.14 15.40
CA GLN A 9 14.89 -3.05 16.73
C GLN A 9 16.24 -2.32 16.76
N ASP A 10 17.05 -2.44 15.71
CA ASP A 10 18.36 -1.77 15.60
C ASP A 10 18.28 -0.34 15.02
N GLY A 11 17.08 0.06 14.57
CA GLY A 11 16.79 1.38 13.98
C GLY A 11 17.15 1.52 12.51
N THR A 12 17.59 0.47 11.82
CA THR A 12 17.86 0.45 10.38
C THR A 12 16.62 0.82 9.58
N PHE A 13 15.45 0.30 9.95
CA PHE A 13 14.17 0.64 9.34
C PHE A 13 13.88 2.15 9.40
N VAL A 14 14.03 2.76 10.57
CA VAL A 14 13.72 4.19 10.79
C VAL A 14 14.69 5.07 10.01
N LYS A 15 16.00 4.73 9.99
CA LYS A 15 16.99 5.46 9.19
C LYS A 15 16.65 5.44 7.70
N ARG A 16 16.27 4.27 7.16
CA ARG A 16 15.81 4.15 5.76
C ARG A 16 14.55 4.97 5.51
N LEU A 17 13.57 4.89 6.41
CA LEU A 17 12.31 5.63 6.29
C LEU A 17 12.55 7.16 6.27
N VAL A 18 13.35 7.68 7.19
CA VAL A 18 13.66 9.13 7.25
C VAL A 18 14.40 9.55 5.98
N ALA A 19 15.43 8.81 5.56
CA ALA A 19 16.14 9.10 4.32
C ALA A 19 15.21 9.05 3.08
N ASN A 20 14.23 8.16 3.06
CA ASN A 20 13.22 8.12 2.01
C ASN A 20 12.34 9.37 2.00
N VAL A 21 11.85 9.81 3.17
CA VAL A 21 11.03 11.01 3.32
C VAL A 21 11.83 12.26 2.91
N GLU A 22 13.06 12.42 3.41
CA GLU A 22 13.97 13.51 3.03
C GLU A 22 14.29 13.49 1.53
N GLY A 23 14.36 12.29 0.93
CA GLY A 23 14.54 12.08 -0.51
C GLY A 23 13.28 12.27 -1.36
N GLY A 24 12.16 12.70 -0.78
CA GLY A 24 10.90 12.95 -1.47
C GLY A 24 10.04 11.70 -1.73
N ASN A 25 10.09 10.71 -0.83
CA ASN A 25 9.29 9.49 -0.86
C ASN A 25 9.47 8.57 -2.09
N LYS A 26 10.60 8.66 -2.81
CA LYS A 26 10.80 7.93 -4.07
C LYS A 26 10.63 6.41 -3.96
N GLU A 27 11.23 5.78 -2.94
CA GLU A 27 11.06 4.34 -2.65
C GLU A 27 9.59 3.99 -2.37
N LEU A 28 8.93 4.71 -1.46
CA LEU A 28 7.52 4.47 -1.12
C LEU A 28 6.61 4.61 -2.35
N GLU A 29 6.77 5.67 -3.13
CA GLU A 29 5.97 5.89 -4.34
C GLU A 29 6.27 4.85 -5.43
N GLY A 30 7.51 4.39 -5.54
CA GLY A 30 7.89 3.27 -6.40
C GLY A 30 7.18 1.97 -6.00
N LEU A 31 7.21 1.63 -4.71
CA LEU A 31 6.52 0.45 -4.16
C LEU A 31 4.99 0.55 -4.35
N ARG A 32 4.41 1.73 -4.12
CA ARG A 32 2.98 1.99 -4.35
C ARG A 32 2.61 1.83 -5.81
N LYS A 33 3.42 2.35 -6.72
CA LYS A 33 3.22 2.20 -8.17
C LYS A 33 3.26 0.72 -8.57
N GLN A 34 4.28 -0.02 -8.13
CA GLN A 34 4.37 -1.47 -8.39
C GLN A 34 3.17 -2.24 -7.84
N ASN A 35 2.71 -1.90 -6.64
CA ASN A 35 1.54 -2.52 -6.05
C ASN A 35 0.25 -2.20 -6.85
N ALA A 36 0.09 -0.96 -7.32
CA ALA A 36 -1.05 -0.54 -8.13
C ALA A 36 -1.06 -1.18 -9.53
N GLU A 37 0.11 -1.50 -10.09
CA GLU A 37 0.27 -2.19 -11.38
C GLU A 37 0.05 -3.70 -11.27
N HIS A 38 -0.10 -4.26 -10.06
CA HIS A 38 -0.25 -5.69 -9.88
C HIS A 38 -1.52 -6.22 -10.59
N PRO A 39 -1.46 -7.34 -11.35
CA PRO A 39 -2.62 -7.88 -12.07
C PRO A 39 -3.84 -8.19 -11.18
N ILE A 40 -3.60 -8.44 -9.89
CA ILE A 40 -4.66 -8.63 -8.89
C ILE A 40 -5.53 -7.40 -8.74
N GLU A 41 -4.98 -6.19 -8.85
CA GLU A 41 -5.74 -4.95 -8.71
C GLU A 41 -6.64 -4.73 -9.92
N VAL A 42 -6.13 -5.03 -11.12
CA VAL A 42 -6.91 -5.00 -12.36
C VAL A 42 -8.06 -6.01 -12.32
N THR A 43 -7.77 -7.24 -11.90
CA THR A 43 -8.77 -8.31 -11.79
C THR A 43 -9.79 -8.00 -10.69
N GLY A 44 -9.31 -7.58 -9.53
CA GLY A 44 -10.12 -7.22 -8.37
C GLY A 44 -11.07 -6.07 -8.67
N ALA A 45 -10.62 -5.03 -9.39
CA ALA A 45 -11.48 -3.94 -9.84
C ALA A 45 -12.61 -4.43 -10.74
N LYS A 46 -12.32 -5.34 -11.70
CA LYS A 46 -13.36 -5.93 -12.56
C LYS A 46 -14.37 -6.75 -11.78
N LEU A 47 -13.91 -7.59 -10.86
CA LEU A 47 -14.78 -8.43 -10.03
C LEU A 47 -15.65 -7.58 -9.08
N ARG A 48 -15.08 -6.54 -8.47
CA ARG A 48 -15.82 -5.59 -7.63
C ARG A 48 -16.88 -4.84 -8.44
N GLY A 49 -16.58 -4.50 -9.70
CA GLY A 49 -17.56 -3.89 -10.61
C GLY A 49 -18.74 -4.80 -11.00
N LEU A 50 -18.63 -6.12 -10.81
CA LEU A 50 -19.75 -7.06 -11.00
C LEU A 50 -20.62 -7.19 -9.74
N MET A 51 -20.17 -6.68 -8.59
CA MET A 51 -20.94 -6.76 -7.35
C MET A 51 -22.09 -5.76 -7.40
N SER A 52 -23.34 -6.24 -7.35
CA SER A 52 -24.54 -5.40 -7.40
C SER A 52 -24.65 -4.39 -6.25
N TRP A 53 -23.82 -4.50 -5.23
CA TRP A 53 -23.77 -3.62 -4.06
C TRP A 53 -22.58 -2.66 -4.03
N GLY A 54 -21.63 -2.76 -4.97
CA GLY A 54 -20.34 -2.06 -4.90
C GLY A 54 -20.45 -0.54 -5.00
N ASP A 55 -21.29 -0.03 -5.90
CA ASP A 55 -21.42 1.41 -6.18
C ASP A 55 -22.57 2.07 -5.42
N ARG A 56 -23.11 1.42 -4.39
CA ARG A 56 -24.20 2.02 -3.62
C ARG A 56 -23.63 3.16 -2.77
N PRO A 57 -24.17 4.38 -2.86
CA PRO A 57 -23.79 5.45 -1.96
C PRO A 57 -24.04 4.99 -0.52
N ILE A 58 -23.07 5.23 0.37
CA ILE A 58 -23.28 5.04 1.81
C ILE A 58 -24.25 6.14 2.24
N THR A 59 -25.52 5.80 2.39
CA THR A 59 -26.58 6.74 2.78
C THR A 59 -26.76 6.85 4.29
N GLU A 60 -26.21 5.91 5.06
CA GLU A 60 -26.32 5.85 6.51
C GLU A 60 -24.92 5.74 7.14
N THR A 61 -24.65 6.59 8.12
CA THR A 61 -23.44 6.52 8.96
C THR A 61 -23.54 5.28 9.85
N ALA A 62 -22.52 4.42 9.84
CA ALA A 62 -22.40 3.30 10.77
C ALA A 62 -22.33 3.76 12.24
#